data_AF-A0A1H2ZBB7-F1
#
_entry.id   AF-A0A1H2ZBB7-F1
#
_cell.length_a   1.000
_cell.length_b   1.000
_cell.length_c   1.000
_cell.angle_alpha   90.00
_cell.angle_beta   90.00
_cell.angle_gamma   90.00
#
_symmetry.space_group_name_H-M   'P 1'
#
loop_
_entity.id
_entity.type
_entity.pdbx_description
1 polymer ?
#
loop_
_entity_poly.entity_id
_entity_poly.type
_entity_poly.pdbx_seq_one_letter_code
_entity_poly.pdbx_strand_id
1 'polypeptide(L)'
;MTTVSSQEQQLNVPYLPLSKEEDTAAGGQSIGKLVSDATQHVSTLVRAEVELAKTEVVREAKKAVKGAVFFIIALAVLLYSSFFFFFFLGELLSEWLQRWAAYGIVFLLMLVVAGLFGWLGYLKVRKIKAPERTLASVKETAAALKPQHAEDEPAA
;
A
#
# COMPACT_ATOMS: atom_id res chain seq x y z
N MET A 1 -63.74 -81.90 15.88
CA MET A 1 -63.86 -80.58 16.53
C MET A 1 -62.43 -80.19 16.87
N THR A 2 -61.78 -79.18 16.31
CA THR A 2 -62.29 -77.92 15.73
C THR A 2 -61.24 -77.41 14.74
N THR A 3 -61.75 -76.82 13.66
CA THR A 3 -61.10 -76.05 12.60
C THR A 3 -60.29 -74.87 13.13
N VAL A 4 -59.43 -74.29 12.27
CA VAL A 4 -59.03 -72.86 12.15
C VAL A 4 -57.59 -72.86 11.59
N SER A 5 -57.18 -72.11 10.59
CA SER A 5 -57.80 -71.33 9.52
C SER A 5 -56.63 -70.71 8.77
N SER A 6 -56.74 -70.61 7.46
CA SER A 6 -55.87 -69.81 6.61
C SER A 6 -55.59 -68.43 7.21
N GLN A 7 -54.33 -68.14 7.45
CA GLN A 7 -53.83 -66.78 7.62
C GLN A 7 -52.68 -66.66 6.63
N GLU A 8 -53.04 -66.34 5.39
CA GLU A 8 -52.11 -65.71 4.46
C GLU A 8 -51.59 -64.46 5.16
N GLN A 9 -50.33 -64.55 5.58
CA GLN A 9 -49.60 -63.45 6.17
C GLN A 9 -49.41 -62.40 5.08
N GLN A 10 -50.43 -61.54 4.96
CA GLN A 10 -50.39 -60.30 4.23
C GLN A 10 -49.11 -59.57 4.64
N LEU A 11 -48.14 -59.52 3.72
CA LEU A 11 -46.97 -58.69 3.86
C LEU A 11 -47.48 -57.24 3.88
N ASN A 12 -47.77 -56.75 5.09
CA ASN A 12 -48.06 -55.35 5.34
C ASN A 12 -46.74 -54.59 5.14
N VAL A 13 -46.41 -54.31 3.88
CA VAL A 13 -45.30 -53.42 3.53
C VAL A 13 -45.74 -52.05 3.98
N PRO A 14 -45.05 -51.42 4.95
CA PRO A 14 -45.32 -50.04 5.30
C PRO A 14 -45.13 -49.23 4.02
N TYR A 15 -46.23 -48.77 3.43
CA TYR A 15 -46.16 -47.86 2.30
C TYR A 15 -45.43 -46.63 2.85
N LEU A 16 -44.21 -46.42 2.36
CA LEU A 16 -43.56 -45.12 2.49
C LEU A 16 -44.61 -44.12 2.04
N PRO A 17 -45.08 -43.19 2.88
CA PRO A 17 -45.72 -42.02 2.34
C PRO A 17 -44.66 -41.44 1.41
N LEU A 18 -44.93 -41.48 0.10
CA LEU A 18 -44.46 -40.44 -0.78
C LEU A 18 -45.14 -39.18 -0.24
N SER A 19 -44.60 -38.65 0.87
CA SER A 19 -44.63 -37.22 1.15
C SER A 19 -44.36 -36.63 -0.20
N LYS A 20 -45.36 -35.89 -0.71
CA LYS A 20 -45.22 -35.06 -1.90
C LYS A 20 -43.75 -34.69 -1.98
N GLU A 21 -43.13 -34.94 -3.12
CA GLU A 21 -42.20 -33.95 -3.59
C GLU A 21 -42.99 -32.64 -3.48
N GLU A 22 -42.88 -31.97 -2.33
CA GLU A 22 -42.68 -30.55 -2.37
C GLU A 22 -41.58 -30.45 -3.41
N ASP A 23 -42.00 -30.16 -4.64
CA ASP A 23 -41.56 -28.97 -5.35
C ASP A 23 -41.25 -27.87 -4.31
N THR A 24 -40.20 -28.07 -3.51
CA THR A 24 -39.37 -27.01 -2.98
C THR A 24 -38.60 -26.54 -4.19
N ALA A 25 -39.34 -25.92 -5.11
CA ALA A 25 -38.86 -25.14 -6.22
C ALA A 25 -37.55 -25.69 -6.82
N ALA A 26 -37.59 -26.93 -7.34
CA ALA A 26 -36.62 -27.35 -8.36
C ALA A 26 -36.89 -26.64 -9.70
N GLY A 27 -37.77 -25.63 -9.73
CA GLY A 27 -37.99 -24.69 -10.81
C GLY A 27 -37.47 -23.29 -10.46
N GLY A 28 -36.19 -23.05 -10.77
CA GLY A 28 -35.66 -21.72 -11.00
C GLY A 28 -35.22 -20.94 -9.76
N GLN A 29 -34.00 -21.19 -9.27
CA GLN A 29 -33.19 -20.01 -8.99
C GLN A 29 -33.15 -19.24 -10.30
N SER A 30 -33.81 -18.08 -10.33
CA SER A 30 -33.80 -17.25 -11.53
C SER A 30 -32.33 -17.02 -11.91
N ILE A 31 -32.04 -16.97 -13.21
CA ILE A 31 -30.69 -16.64 -13.70
C ILE A 31 -30.16 -15.37 -13.01
N GLY A 32 -31.07 -14.43 -12.65
CA GLY A 32 -30.75 -13.26 -11.84
C GLY A 32 -30.26 -13.56 -10.42
N LYS A 33 -30.79 -14.58 -9.72
CA LYS A 33 -30.32 -14.98 -8.39
C LYS A 33 -28.94 -15.64 -8.46
N LEU A 34 -28.68 -16.48 -9.46
CA LEU A 34 -27.36 -17.11 -9.66
C LEU A 34 -26.28 -16.08 -10.01
N VAL A 35 -26.60 -15.10 -10.88
CA VAL A 35 -25.69 -13.99 -11.20
C VAL A 35 -25.47 -13.09 -9.99
N SER A 36 -26.51 -12.82 -9.20
CA SER A 36 -26.40 -12.06 -7.95
C SER A 36 -25.45 -12.76 -6.96
N ASP A 37 -25.65 -14.05 -6.71
CA ASP A 37 -24.83 -14.83 -5.79
C ASP A 37 -23.38 -14.93 -6.29
N ALA A 38 -23.16 -15.23 -7.58
CA ALA A 38 -21.82 -15.25 -8.16
C ALA A 38 -21.11 -13.89 -8.05
N THR A 39 -21.81 -12.78 -8.32
CA THR A 39 -21.28 -11.42 -8.19
C THR A 39 -20.92 -11.11 -6.73
N GLN A 40 -21.74 -11.56 -5.79
CA GLN A 40 -21.52 -11.38 -4.37
C GLN A 40 -20.29 -12.15 -3.88
N HIS A 41 -20.07 -13.38 -4.37
CA HIS A 41 -18.87 -14.16 -4.06
C HIS A 41 -17.59 -13.54 -4.63
N VAL A 42 -17.64 -13.06 -5.88
CA VAL A 42 -16.51 -12.34 -6.49
C VAL A 42 -16.19 -11.06 -5.72
N SER A 43 -17.21 -10.30 -5.32
CA SER A 43 -17.04 -9.10 -4.49
C SER A 43 -16.38 -9.42 -3.15
N THR A 44 -16.77 -10.52 -2.50
CA THR A 44 -16.15 -10.98 -1.26
C THR A 44 -14.69 -11.39 -1.46
N LEU A 45 -14.35 -12.11 -2.54
CA LEU A 45 -12.97 -12.48 -2.85
C LEU A 45 -12.09 -11.26 -3.12
N VAL A 46 -12.56 -10.32 -3.96
CA VAL A 46 -11.81 -9.09 -4.25
C VAL A 46 -11.57 -8.30 -2.96
N ARG A 47 -12.58 -8.19 -2.10
CA ARG A 47 -12.44 -7.49 -0.82
C ARG A 47 -11.46 -8.20 0.11
N ALA A 48 -11.46 -9.53 0.15
CA ALA A 48 -10.50 -10.32 0.92
C ALA A 48 -9.06 -10.16 0.39
N GLU A 49 -8.87 -10.17 -0.93
CA GLU A 49 -7.56 -9.97 -1.57
C GLU A 49 -7.02 -8.57 -1.27
N VAL A 50 -7.87 -7.54 -1.35
CA VAL A 50 -7.52 -6.15 -0.99
C VAL A 50 -7.20 -6.04 0.49
N GLU A 51 -7.98 -6.69 1.37
CA GLU A 51 -7.72 -6.68 2.80
C GLU A 51 -6.38 -7.37 3.12
N LEU A 52 -6.10 -8.51 2.50
CA LEU A 52 -4.83 -9.22 2.64
C LEU A 52 -3.67 -8.35 2.16
N ALA A 53 -3.73 -7.82 0.94
CA ALA A 53 -2.71 -6.93 0.39
C ALA A 53 -2.50 -5.70 1.28
N LYS A 54 -3.57 -5.11 1.82
CA LYS A 54 -3.48 -4.00 2.78
C LYS A 54 -2.75 -4.43 4.05
N THR A 55 -3.04 -5.60 4.61
CA THR A 55 -2.34 -6.08 5.82
C THR A 55 -0.86 -6.36 5.56
N GLU A 56 -0.52 -6.88 4.38
CA GLU A 56 0.85 -7.15 3.98
C GLU A 56 1.63 -5.85 3.80
N VAL A 57 1.12 -4.90 3.02
CA VAL A 57 1.73 -3.57 2.85
C VAL A 57 1.89 -2.86 4.19
N VAL A 58 0.89 -2.88 5.07
CA VAL A 58 1.00 -2.28 6.41
C VAL A 58 2.05 -3.00 7.26
N ARG A 59 2.15 -4.33 7.17
CA ARG A 59 3.15 -5.12 7.89
C ARG A 59 4.56 -4.79 7.40
N GLU A 60 4.76 -4.71 6.09
CA GLU A 60 6.02 -4.32 5.47
C GLU A 60 6.41 -2.88 5.82
N ALA A 61 5.47 -1.94 5.71
CA ALA A 61 5.69 -0.55 6.11
C ALA A 61 6.09 -0.44 7.58
N LYS A 62 5.44 -1.19 8.48
CA LYS A 62 5.83 -1.24 9.90
C LYS A 62 7.25 -1.78 10.10
N LYS A 63 7.66 -2.80 9.35
CA LYS A 63 9.05 -3.31 9.39
C LYS A 63 10.03 -2.25 8.89
N ALA A 64 9.72 -1.58 7.79
CA ALA A 64 10.54 -0.50 7.24
C ALA A 64 10.69 0.66 8.23
N VAL A 65 9.60 1.09 8.87
CA VAL A 65 9.63 2.13 9.91
C VAL A 65 10.51 1.72 11.09
N LYS A 66 10.35 0.49 11.60
CA LYS A 66 11.23 -0.02 12.67
C LYS A 66 12.70 -0.04 12.25
N GLY A 67 13.00 -0.43 11.01
CA GLY A 67 14.36 -0.36 10.46
C GLY A 67 14.89 1.07 10.36
N ALA A 68 14.06 2.03 9.96
CA ALA A 68 14.42 3.43 9.84
C ALA A 68 14.84 4.07 11.17
N VAL A 69 14.28 3.61 12.30
CA VAL A 69 14.68 4.09 13.64
C VAL A 69 16.19 3.91 13.87
N PHE A 70 16.75 2.76 13.50
CA PHE A 70 18.19 2.51 13.66
C PHE A 70 19.02 3.45 12.78
N PHE A 71 18.58 3.75 11.55
CA PHE A 71 19.25 4.73 10.70
C PHE A 71 19.18 6.14 11.30
N ILE A 72 18.05 6.55 11.87
CA ILE A 72 17.93 7.85 12.53
C ILE A 72 18.91 7.93 13.71
N ILE A 73 18.96 6.91 14.55
CA ILE A 73 19.90 6.84 15.68
C ILE A 73 21.35 6.88 15.18
N ALA A 74 21.69 6.06 14.17
CA ALA A 74 23.03 6.02 13.60
C ALA A 74 23.45 7.37 13.00
N LEU A 75 22.56 8.03 12.24
CA LEU A 75 22.83 9.34 11.67
C LEU A 75 22.96 10.42 12.76
N ALA A 76 22.15 10.37 13.81
CA ALA A 76 22.26 11.29 14.95
C ALA A 76 23.61 11.11 15.67
N VAL A 77 24.00 9.86 15.95
CA VAL A 77 25.30 9.54 16.56
C VAL A 77 26.45 9.98 15.66
N LEU A 78 26.39 9.71 14.36
CA LEU A 78 27.41 10.10 13.40
C LEU A 78 27.53 11.63 13.31
N LEU A 79 26.40 12.34 13.23
CA LEU A 79 26.38 13.80 13.19
C LEU A 79 26.99 14.41 14.47
N TYR A 80 26.58 13.92 15.65
CA TYR A 80 27.12 14.37 16.92
C TYR A 80 28.61 14.03 17.07
N SER A 81 29.02 12.81 16.69
CA SER A 81 30.41 12.36 16.75
C SER A 81 31.31 13.12 15.78
N SER A 82 30.78 13.60 14.65
CA SER A 82 31.55 14.39 13.69
C SER A 82 32.10 15.67 14.32
N PHE A 83 31.37 16.31 15.24
CA PHE A 83 31.86 17.47 15.99
C PHE A 83 33.12 17.12 16.79
N PHE A 84 33.10 16.02 17.55
CA PHE A 84 34.25 15.54 18.29
C PHE A 84 35.39 15.08 17.39
N PHE A 85 35.07 14.47 16.25
CA PHE A 85 36.07 14.04 15.27
C PHE A 85 36.88 15.22 14.72
N PHE A 86 36.22 16.32 14.33
CA PHE A 86 36.94 17.51 13.85
C PHE A 86 37.73 18.20 14.96
N PHE A 87 37.22 18.23 16.19
CA PHE A 87 37.97 18.73 17.33
C PHE A 87 39.23 17.88 17.60
N PHE A 88 39.07 16.55 17.63
CA PHE A 88 40.16 15.59 17.72
C PHE A 88 41.19 15.81 16.61
N LEU A 89 40.75 16.01 15.37
CA LEU A 89 41.64 16.26 14.24
C LEU A 89 42.45 17.55 14.43
N GLY A 90 41.80 18.62 14.90
CA GLY A 90 42.45 19.89 15.22
C GLY A 90 43.50 19.74 16.32
N GLU A 91 43.17 19.00 17.37
CA GLU A 91 44.08 18.72 18.48
C GLU A 91 45.25 17.84 18.04
N LEU A 92 44.99 16.78 17.28
CA LEU A 92 45.99 15.88 16.73
C LEU A 92 46.98 16.65 15.85
N LEU A 93 46.49 17.51 14.94
CA LEU A 93 47.37 18.34 14.10
C LEU A 93 48.19 19.35 14.91
N SER A 94 47.69 19.77 16.09
CA SER A 94 48.40 20.71 16.95
C SER A 94 49.64 20.12 17.63
N GLU A 95 49.84 18.79 17.58
CA GLU A 95 51.08 18.16 18.04
C GLU A 95 52.27 18.52 17.14
N TRP A 96 52.04 18.78 15.85
CA TRP A 96 53.09 19.12 14.88
C TRP A 96 53.03 20.58 14.39
N LEU A 97 51.89 21.26 14.53
CA LEU A 97 51.67 22.63 14.05
C LEU A 97 51.24 23.57 15.18
N GLN A 98 51.41 24.88 14.95
CA GLN A 98 50.78 25.88 15.82
C GLN A 98 49.25 25.68 15.84
N ARG A 99 48.67 25.78 17.04
CA ARG A 99 47.25 25.50 17.29
C ARG A 99 46.31 26.21 16.32
N TRP A 100 46.54 27.49 16.04
CA TRP A 100 45.71 28.26 15.10
C TRP A 100 45.77 27.69 13.66
N ALA A 101 46.94 27.23 13.21
CA ALA A 101 47.13 26.68 11.87
C ALA A 101 46.47 25.29 11.75
N ALA A 102 46.57 24.47 12.79
CA ALA A 102 45.92 23.17 12.86
C ALA A 102 44.39 23.27 12.69
N TYR A 103 43.73 24.11 13.49
CA TYR A 103 42.29 24.36 13.37
C TYR A 103 41.92 25.04 12.04
N GLY A 104 42.81 25.89 11.49
CA GLY A 104 42.65 26.47 10.16
C GLY A 104 42.62 25.42 9.04
N ILE A 105 43.50 24.42 9.08
CA ILE A 105 43.52 23.31 8.11
C ILE A 105 42.25 22.46 8.22
N VAL A 106 41.82 22.14 9.44
CA VAL A 106 40.57 21.39 9.66
C VAL A 106 39.37 22.17 9.13
N PHE A 107 39.32 23.49 9.32
CA PHE A 107 38.28 24.34 8.76
C PHE A 107 38.24 24.29 7.22
N LEU A 108 39.41 24.39 6.57
CA LEU A 108 39.49 24.27 5.10
C LEU A 108 39.04 22.87 4.63
N LEU A 109 39.42 21.81 5.33
CA LEU A 109 38.94 20.45 5.06
C LEU A 109 37.41 20.37 5.12
N MET A 110 36.78 20.98 6.13
CA MET A 110 35.32 21.03 6.26
C MET A 110 34.66 21.76 5.08
N LEU A 111 35.24 22.88 4.62
CA LEU A 111 34.73 23.59 3.45
C LEU A 111 34.82 22.75 2.17
N VAL A 112 35.91 22.00 1.98
CA VAL A 112 36.07 21.09 0.83
C VAL A 112 35.02 19.99 0.86
N VAL A 113 34.82 19.35 2.02
CA VAL A 113 33.80 18.31 2.20
C VAL A 113 32.39 18.89 1.95
N ALA A 114 32.06 20.02 2.56
CA ALA A 114 30.77 20.68 2.38
C ALA A 114 30.53 21.07 0.92
N GLY A 115 31.55 21.62 0.25
CA GLY A 115 31.51 21.95 -1.17
C GLY A 115 31.27 20.73 -2.05
N LEU A 116 31.95 19.61 -1.78
CA LEU A 116 31.78 18.36 -2.52
C LEU A 116 30.37 17.80 -2.37
N PHE A 117 29.86 17.67 -1.14
CA PHE A 117 28.51 17.16 -0.89
C PHE A 117 27.43 18.11 -1.43
N GLY A 118 27.60 19.42 -1.28
CA GLY A 118 26.72 20.43 -1.85
C GLY A 118 26.67 20.32 -3.38
N TRP A 119 27.82 20.12 -4.03
CA TRP A 119 27.92 19.92 -5.46
C TRP A 119 27.25 18.62 -5.93
N LEU A 120 27.52 17.49 -5.26
CA LEU A 120 26.88 16.21 -5.57
C LEU A 120 25.36 16.28 -5.38
N GLY A 121 24.89 16.94 -4.32
CA GLY A 121 23.47 17.20 -4.07
C GLY A 121 22.84 18.03 -5.18
N TYR A 122 23.49 19.12 -5.57
CA TYR A 122 23.07 19.98 -6.67
C TYR A 122 22.96 19.22 -8.00
N LEU A 123 23.98 18.39 -8.34
CA LEU A 123 23.95 17.55 -9.53
C LEU A 123 22.80 16.54 -9.52
N LYS A 124 22.49 15.96 -8.35
CA LYS A 124 21.39 15.00 -8.21
C LYS A 124 20.04 15.68 -8.40
N VAL A 125 19.83 16.84 -7.78
CA VAL A 125 18.58 17.61 -7.88
C VAL A 125 18.36 18.10 -9.31
N ARG A 126 19.39 18.61 -10.00
CA ARG A 126 19.28 19.03 -11.41
C ARG A 126 18.87 17.92 -12.37
N LYS A 127 19.19 16.67 -12.05
CA LYS A 127 18.82 15.51 -12.89
C LYS A 127 17.36 15.10 -12.71
N ILE A 128 16.67 15.60 -11.68
CA ILE A 128 15.24 15.36 -11.50
C ILE A 128 14.49 16.26 -12.47
N LYS A 129 14.14 15.72 -13.64
CA LYS A 129 13.22 16.39 -14.58
C LYS A 129 11.81 16.37 -13.96
N ALA A 130 11.11 17.51 -14.02
CA ALA A 130 9.70 17.55 -13.64
C ALA A 130 8.92 16.55 -14.50
N PRO A 131 7.91 15.85 -13.96
CA PRO A 131 7.19 14.85 -14.71
C PRO A 131 6.26 15.54 -15.72
N GLU A 132 6.80 15.78 -16.93
CA GLU A 132 6.16 16.54 -18.01
C GLU A 132 4.79 15.96 -18.41
N ARG A 133 4.66 14.64 -18.40
CA ARG A 133 3.42 13.93 -18.73
C ARG A 133 2.31 14.24 -17.73
N THR A 134 2.60 14.19 -16.43
CA THR A 134 1.62 14.48 -15.37
C THR A 134 1.25 15.96 -15.33
N LEU A 135 2.21 16.86 -15.59
CA LEU A 135 1.95 18.29 -15.75
C LEU A 135 1.04 18.59 -16.95
N ALA A 136 1.22 17.90 -18.07
CA ALA A 136 0.36 18.03 -19.25
C ALA A 136 -1.07 17.54 -18.95
N SER A 137 -1.23 16.35 -18.36
CA SER A 137 -2.53 15.78 -18.01
C SER A 137 -3.31 16.64 -17.02
N VAL A 138 -2.64 17.22 -16.02
CA VAL A 138 -3.28 18.12 -15.05
C VAL A 138 -3.70 19.43 -15.70
N LYS A 139 -2.89 20.00 -16.60
CA LYS A 139 -3.25 21.22 -17.35
C LYS A 139 -4.42 20.98 -18.29
N GLU A 140 -4.46 19.84 -18.96
CA GLU A 140 -5.56 19.46 -19.85
C GLU A 140 -6.86 19.26 -19.06
N THR A 141 -6.79 18.58 -17.92
CA THR A 141 -7.93 18.40 -17.01
C THR A 141 -8.43 19.74 -16.46
N ALA A 142 -7.51 20.64 -16.06
CA ALA A 142 -7.87 21.98 -15.59
C ALA A 142 -8.48 22.86 -16.71
N ALA A 143 -8.00 22.72 -17.96
CA ALA A 143 -8.58 23.39 -19.11
C ALA A 143 -9.98 22.86 -19.44
N ALA A 144 -10.20 21.55 -19.33
CA ALA A 144 -11.50 20.91 -19.55
C ALA A 144 -12.54 21.25 -18.47
N LEU A 145 -12.09 21.60 -17.26
CA LEU A 145 -12.96 22.00 -16.14
C LEU A 145 -13.22 23.51 -16.08
N LYS A 146 -12.64 24.32 -16.99
CA LYS A 146 -12.89 25.76 -17.01
C LYS A 146 -14.32 26.00 -17.52
N PRO A 147 -15.24 26.58 -16.73
CA PRO A 147 -16.60 26.83 -17.18
C PRO A 147 -16.56 27.76 -18.39
N GLN A 148 -17.03 27.27 -19.54
CA GLN A 148 -17.42 28.15 -20.63
C GLN A 148 -18.66 28.90 -20.17
N HIS A 149 -18.47 30.16 -19.77
CA HIS A 149 -19.58 31.11 -19.70
C HIS A 149 -20.14 31.18 -21.12
N ALA A 150 -21.31 30.55 -21.31
CA ALA A 150 -22.11 30.76 -22.50
C ALA A 150 -22.59 32.22 -22.45
N GLU A 151 -21.82 33.10 -23.07
CA GLU A 151 -22.33 34.38 -23.55
C GLU A 151 -23.07 34.12 -24.88
N ASP A 152 -24.25 33.50 -24.78
CA ASP A 152 -25.36 33.72 -25.70
C ASP A 152 -26.33 34.60 -24.87
N GLU A 153 -26.76 35.81 -25.22
CA GLU A 153 -27.40 36.21 -26.48
C GLU A 153 -27.79 37.70 -26.33
N PRO A 154 -27.45 38.63 -27.25
CA PRO A 154 -28.15 39.91 -27.31
C PRO A 154 -29.48 39.69 -28.02
N ALA A 155 -30.56 39.65 -27.24
CA ALA A 155 -31.93 39.69 -27.75
C ALA A 155 -32.15 40.96 -28.60
N ALA A 156 -32.78 40.75 -29.75
CA ALA A 156 -33.19 41.75 -30.72
C ALA A 156 -34.17 42.80 -30.16
#